data_AF-A0A2V8D1H3-F1
#
_entry.id   AF-A0A2V8D1H3-F1
#
_cell.length_a   1.000
_cell.length_b   1.000
_cell.length_c   1.000
_cell.angle_alpha   90.00
_cell.angle_beta   90.00
_cell.angle_gamma   90.00
#
_symmetry.space_group_name_H-M   'P 1'
#
loop_
_entity.id
_entity.type
_entity.pdbx_description
1 polymer ?
#
loop_
_entity_poly.entity_id
_entity_poly.type
_entity_poly.pdbx_seq_one_letter_code
_entity_poly.pdbx_strand_id
1 'polypeptide(L)' 'MRTIITVFIVLLPVLASAQGGTPPVKRTNPPTLSKPTGYTHIVEVTGPVKTVYIAGQIAFDKDGKVVGAGDMKA' A
#
# COMPACT_ATOMS: atom_id res chain seq x y z
N MET A 1 -47.56 -6.03 7.73
CA MET A 1 -46.97 -4.74 7.31
C MET A 1 -45.85 -4.28 8.24
N ARG A 2 -46.03 -4.29 9.57
CA ARG A 2 -45.01 -3.87 10.55
C ARG A 2 -43.69 -4.66 10.46
N THR A 3 -43.76 -5.99 10.31
CA THR A 3 -42.58 -6.88 10.27
C THR A 3 -41.72 -6.71 9.02
N ILE A 4 -42.33 -6.46 7.86
CA ILE A 4 -41.61 -6.24 6.59
C ILE A 4 -40.81 -4.94 6.64
N ILE A 5 -41.41 -3.88 7.20
CA ILE A 5 -40.75 -2.59 7.36
C ILE A 5 -39.55 -2.70 8.33
N THR A 6 -39.70 -3.46 9.42
CA THR A 6 -38.60 -3.70 10.36
C THR A 6 -37.43 -4.45 9.71
N VAL A 7 -37.71 -5.50 8.91
CA VAL A 7 -36.66 -6.24 8.19
C VAL A 7 -35.93 -5.34 7.20
N PHE A 8 -36.66 -4.50 6.46
CA PHE A 8 -36.06 -3.59 5.49
C PHE A 8 -35.16 -2.54 6.15
N ILE A 9 -35.58 -1.96 7.29
CA ILE A 9 -34.81 -0.97 8.05
C ILE A 9 -33.51 -1.56 8.62
N VAL A 10 -33.53 -2.83 9.03
CA VAL A 10 -32.33 -3.48 9.60
C VAL A 10 -31.38 -3.98 8.51
N LEU A 11 -31.89 -4.43 7.36
CA LEU A 11 -31.08 -5.05 6.31
C LEU A 11 -30.33 -4.03 5.43
N LEU A 12 -30.95 -2.86 5.18
CA LEU A 12 -30.35 -1.76 4.40
C LEU A 12 -28.99 -1.26 4.90
N PRO A 13 -28.81 -0.92 6.19
CA PRO A 13 -27.52 -0.46 6.70
C PRO A 13 -26.44 -1.56 6.70
N VAL A 14 -26.83 -2.84 6.80
CA VAL A 14 -25.90 -3.98 6.73
C VAL A 14 -25.32 -4.13 5.32
N LEU A 15 -26.16 -4.00 4.29
CA LEU A 15 -25.72 -4.03 2.89
C LEU A 15 -24.85 -2.82 2.52
N ALA A 16 -25.14 -1.64 3.08
CA ALA A 16 -24.34 -0.43 2.86
C ALA A 16 -22.96 -0.51 3.54
N SER A 17 -22.87 -1.16 4.70
CA SER A 17 -21.60 -1.32 5.46
C SER A 17 -20.72 -2.46 4.94
N ALA A 18 -21.25 -3.34 4.09
CA ALA A 18 -20.52 -4.49 3.56
C ALA A 18 -19.52 -4.11 2.44
N GLN A 19 -19.70 -2.95 1.81
CA GLN A 19 -18.79 -2.49 0.76
C GLN A 19 -17.63 -1.72 1.39
N GLY A 20 -16.62 -2.44 1.88
CA GLY A 20 -15.34 -1.84 2.22
C GLY A 20 -14.74 -1.18 0.98
N GLY A 21 -14.71 0.16 0.94
CA GLY A 21 -14.14 0.90 -0.18
C GLY A 21 -12.68 0.49 -0.45
N THR A 22 -12.24 0.61 -1.70
CA THR A 22 -10.83 0.35 -2.03
C THR A 22 -9.96 1.33 -1.24
N PRO A 23 -9.01 0.85 -0.41
CA PRO A 23 -8.18 1.74 0.39
C PRO A 23 -7.33 2.62 -0.56
N PRO A 24 -7.14 3.92 -0.26
CA PRO A 24 -6.22 4.76 -1.01
C PRO A 24 -4.81 4.15 -1.06
N VAL A 25 -4.23 4.14 -2.25
CA VAL A 25 -2.87 3.63 -2.51
C VAL A 25 -2.00 4.77 -3.01
N LYS A 26 -0.95 5.11 -2.25
CA LYS A 26 0.06 6.10 -2.64
C LYS A 26 1.36 5.40 -3.01
N ARG A 27 1.93 5.79 -4.14
CA ARG A 27 3.20 5.27 -4.68
C ARG A 27 4.24 6.38 -4.63
N THR A 28 5.37 6.10 -3.99
CA THR A 28 6.45 7.09 -3.81
C THR A 28 7.79 6.49 -4.23
N ASN A 29 8.51 7.24 -5.06
CA ASN A 29 9.90 6.97 -5.42
C ASN A 29 10.77 8.14 -4.93
N PRO A 30 11.48 8.00 -3.81
CA PRO A 30 12.34 9.05 -3.29
C PRO A 30 13.42 9.45 -4.32
N PRO A 31 13.67 10.75 -4.55
CA PRO A 31 14.66 11.22 -5.53
C PRO A 31 16.10 10.89 -5.15
N THR A 32 16.33 10.50 -3.89
CA THR A 32 17.63 10.11 -3.35
C THR A 32 17.98 8.63 -3.57
N LEU A 33 17.04 7.83 -4.11
CA LEU A 33 17.25 6.43 -4.47
C LEU A 33 17.35 6.27 -5.98
N SER A 34 17.97 5.17 -6.41
CA SER A 34 18.02 4.81 -7.83
C SER A 34 16.62 4.69 -8.43
N LYS A 35 16.49 5.06 -9.71
CA LYS A 35 15.20 5.00 -10.40
C LYS A 35 14.76 3.53 -10.56
N PRO A 36 13.60 3.13 -10.02
CA PRO A 36 13.15 1.75 -10.13
C PRO A 36 12.68 1.40 -11.55
N THR A 37 12.88 0.15 -11.96
CA THR A 37 12.46 -0.38 -13.27
C THR A 37 11.36 -1.43 -13.07
N GLY A 38 10.10 -1.06 -13.35
CA GLY A 38 8.95 -1.96 -13.21
C GLY A 38 8.38 -2.11 -11.79
N TYR A 39 8.86 -1.32 -10.81
CA TYR A 39 8.34 -1.32 -9.44
C TYR A 39 8.29 0.09 -8.82
N THR A 40 7.79 0.21 -7.59
CA THR A 40 7.80 1.43 -6.76
C THR A 40 8.53 1.14 -5.46
N HIS A 41 9.41 2.05 -5.01
CA HIS A 41 10.17 1.85 -3.76
C HIS A 41 9.27 1.74 -2.54
N ILE A 42 8.25 2.61 -2.45
CA ILE A 42 7.33 2.68 -1.30
C ILE A 42 5.89 2.70 -1.80
N VAL A 43 5.08 1.77 -1.28
CA VAL A 43 3.62 1.76 -1.47
C VAL A 43 2.94 1.88 -0.11
N GLU A 44 2.20 2.96 0.08
CA GLU A 44 1.40 3.22 1.28
C GLU A 44 -0.06 2.83 0.98
N VAL A 45 -0.65 1.95 1.79
CA VAL A 45 -2.07 1.57 1.73
C VAL A 45 -2.75 2.09 2.99
N THR A 46 -3.74 2.97 2.83
CA THR A 46 -4.48 3.57 3.95
C THR A 46 -5.83 2.87 4.11
N GLY A 47 -5.86 1.79 4.90
CA GLY A 47 -7.10 1.14 5.33
C GLY A 47 -7.46 1.51 6.78
N PRO A 48 -8.15 0.61 7.52
CA PRO A 48 -8.34 0.74 8.96
C PRO A 48 -7.02 0.91 9.74
N VAL A 49 -5.94 0.35 9.20
CA VAL A 49 -4.55 0.60 9.61
C VAL A 49 -3.77 1.00 8.36
N LYS A 50 -2.81 1.92 8.53
CA LYS A 50 -1.87 2.27 7.46
C LYS A 50 -0.79 1.19 7.37
N THR A 51 -0.66 0.56 6.21
CA THR A 51 0.41 -0.40 5.93
C THR A 51 1.35 0.18 4.88
N VAL A 52 2.66 0.06 5.11
CA VAL A 52 3.70 0.53 4.18
C VAL A 52 4.47 -0.67 3.67
N TYR A 53 4.44 -0.89 2.36
CA TYR A 53 5.24 -1.89 1.68
C TYR A 53 6.49 -1.22 1.11
N ILE A 54 7.66 -1.75 1.46
CA ILE A 54 8.96 -1.26 1.00
C ILE A 54 9.57 -2.34 0.11
N ALA A 55 10.00 -1.98 -1.09
CA ALA A 55 10.70 -2.89 -1.99
C ALA A 55 12.03 -3.36 -1.36
N GLY A 56 12.51 -4.54 -1.76
CA GLY A 56 13.81 -5.04 -1.33
C GLY A 56 14.92 -4.03 -1.61
N GLN A 57 15.70 -3.69 -0.58
CA GLN A 57 16.85 -2.80 -0.71
C GLN A 57 18.11 -3.62 -0.97
N ILE A 58 18.96 -3.10 -1.84
CA ILE A 58 20.27 -3.66 -2.19
C ILE A 58 21.31 -2.54 -2.14
N ALA A 59 22.59 -2.89 -2.16
CA ALA A 59 23.70 -1.95 -2.05
C ALA A 59 23.93 -1.12 -3.32
N PHE A 60 22.91 -0.38 -3.75
CA PHE A 60 22.99 0.58 -4.85
C PHE A 60 22.94 2.02 -4.34
N ASP A 61 23.77 2.88 -4.93
CA ASP A 61 23.65 4.32 -4.76
C ASP A 61 22.49 4.92 -5.59
N LYS A 62 22.32 6.24 -5.52
CA LYS A 62 21.29 6.98 -6.28
C LYS A 62 21.41 6.84 -7.80
N ASP A 63 22.60 6.52 -8.30
CA ASP A 63 22.89 6.36 -9.72
C ASP A 63 22.79 4.89 -10.16
N GLY A 64 22.44 3.98 -9.23
CA GLY A 64 22.30 2.54 -9.49
C GLY A 64 23.63 1.80 -9.52
N LYS A 65 24.71 2.36 -8.95
CA LYS A 65 26.02 1.69 -8.88
C LYS A 65 26.16 0.89 -7.60
N VAL A 66 26.86 -0.24 -7.67
CA VAL A 66 27.20 -1.08 -6.51
C VAL A 66 28.09 -0.30 -5.55
N VAL A 67 27.65 -0.20 -4.30
CA VAL A 67 28.44 0.24 -3.15
C VAL A 67 29.09 -0.98 -2.51
N GLY A 68 30.35 -0.88 -2.09
CA GLY A 68 31.05 -1.98 -1.40
C GLY A 68 31.43 -3.17 -2.29
N ALA A 69 31.67 -2.95 -3.58
CA ALA A 69 31.95 -4.05 -4.52
C ALA A 69 33.12 -4.94 -4.04
N GLY A 70 32.84 -6.24 -3.87
CA GLY A 70 33.82 -7.22 -3.38
C GLY A 70 33.94 -7.33 -1.86
N ASP A 71 33.20 -6.52 -1.09
CA ASP A 71 33.15 -6.57 0.38
C ASP A 71 31.70 -6.69 0.85
N MET A 72 31.31 -7.85 1.38
CA MET A 72 29.94 -8.08 1.86
C MET A 72 29.57 -7.27 3.10
N LYS A 73 30.55 -6.74 3.84
CA LYS A 73 30.30 -5.97 5.06
C LYS A 73 30.08 -4.47 4.76
N ALA A 74 30.56 -3.99 3.61
CA ALA A 74 30.60 -2.58 3.24
C ALA A 74 29.22 -1.97 2.91
#